data_AF-A0A7Y3THI1-F1
#
_entry.id   AF-A0A7Y3THI1-F1
#
_cell.length_a   1.000
_cell.length_b   1.000
_cell.length_c   1.000
_cell.angle_alpha   90.00
_cell.angle_beta   90.00
_cell.angle_gamma   90.00
#
_symmetry.space_group_name_H-M   'P 1'
#
loop_
_entity.id
_entity.type
_entity.pdbx_description
1 polymer ?
#
loop_
_entity_poly.entity_id
_entity_poly.type
_entity_poly.pdbx_seq_one_letter_code
_entity_poly.pdbx_strand_id
1 'polypeptide(L)'
;MKNIEHTSEIVLPKKRLYTHQTELKIGNWKNNFDLNYTHTLIAIALNHSCKYHDLIINGYLITAKSVYLVVKTPEKSIENVLSKIEDHIHLLLKNDNKTLKNKNFNIDFILDNEDVFFEIQEPLFKVSPLKNDDLIPLITGKKIELPYYDRRLEALKKLIHHHPFCSAIDYSGAIGPVYVTLLKN
;
A
#
# COMPACT_ATOMS: atom_id res chain seq x y z
N MET A 1 -54.94 23.99 -6.63
CA MET A 1 -53.72 24.18 -7.45
C MET A 1 -52.50 23.97 -6.56
N LYS A 2 -51.69 22.97 -6.93
CA LYS A 2 -50.31 22.61 -6.52
C LYS A 2 -49.84 22.86 -5.07
N ASN A 3 -49.82 21.78 -4.30
CA ASN A 3 -48.86 21.57 -3.20
C ASN A 3 -47.44 21.55 -3.81
N ILE A 4 -46.54 22.36 -3.27
CA ILE A 4 -45.11 22.28 -3.55
C ILE A 4 -44.48 21.68 -2.29
N GLU A 5 -44.24 20.37 -2.35
CA GLU A 5 -43.42 19.67 -1.37
C GLU A 5 -41.98 20.15 -1.56
N HIS A 6 -41.47 20.90 -0.60
CA HIS A 6 -40.04 21.13 -0.46
C HIS A 6 -39.41 19.82 -0.01
N THR A 7 -38.96 19.00 -0.96
CA THR A 7 -38.01 17.92 -0.69
C THR A 7 -36.71 18.58 -0.25
N SER A 8 -36.53 18.67 1.07
CA SER A 8 -35.23 18.98 1.67
C SER A 8 -34.25 17.87 1.26
N GLU A 9 -33.35 18.20 0.33
CA GLU A 9 -32.22 17.35 0.00
C GLU A 9 -31.47 17.02 1.29
N ILE A 10 -31.48 15.74 1.67
CA ILE A 10 -30.70 15.24 2.78
C ILE A 10 -29.24 15.29 2.32
N VAL A 11 -28.57 16.41 2.62
CA VAL A 11 -27.12 16.54 2.43
C VAL A 11 -26.46 15.62 3.46
N LEU A 12 -26.17 14.38 3.05
CA LEU A 12 -25.37 13.46 3.85
C LEU A 12 -24.05 14.15 4.22
N PRO A 13 -23.67 14.22 5.51
CA PRO A 13 -22.45 14.87 5.91
C PRO A 13 -21.27 14.16 5.23
N LYS A 14 -20.44 14.92 4.50
CA LYS A 14 -19.22 14.40 3.87
C LYS A 14 -18.40 13.66 4.94
N LYS A 15 -18.19 12.35 4.75
CA LYS A 15 -17.38 11.51 5.63
C LYS A 15 -16.02 12.19 5.84
N ARG A 16 -15.69 12.54 7.08
CA ARG A 16 -14.41 13.19 7.39
C ARG A 16 -13.28 12.19 7.11
N LEU A 17 -12.35 12.58 6.26
CA LEU A 17 -11.15 11.80 5.97
C LEU A 17 -9.96 12.35 6.76
N TYR A 18 -9.18 11.44 7.31
CA TYR A 18 -7.90 11.72 7.97
C TYR A 18 -6.76 11.33 7.03
N THR A 19 -5.76 12.20 6.94
CA THR A 19 -4.55 11.94 6.17
C THR A 19 -3.51 11.31 7.07
N HIS A 20 -2.90 10.21 6.62
CA HIS A 20 -1.82 9.52 7.32
C HIS A 20 -0.59 9.45 6.42
N GLN A 21 0.57 9.73 7.03
CA GLN A 21 1.89 9.62 6.41
C GLN A 21 2.70 8.63 7.24
N THR A 22 2.85 7.41 6.75
CA THR A 22 3.40 6.30 7.53
C THR A 22 4.47 5.53 6.78
N GLU A 23 5.45 5.06 7.51
CA GLU A 23 6.38 4.01 7.13
C GLU A 23 5.96 2.72 7.84
N LEU A 24 5.69 1.67 7.06
CA LEU A 24 5.40 0.33 7.53
C LEU A 24 6.63 -0.55 7.31
N LYS A 25 7.39 -0.84 8.37
CA LYS A 25 8.54 -1.75 8.27
C LYS A 25 8.05 -3.17 8.12
N ILE A 26 8.45 -3.83 7.05
CA ILE A 26 8.05 -5.21 6.74
C ILE A 26 8.78 -6.16 7.69
N GLY A 27 8.02 -6.99 8.39
CA GLY A 27 8.53 -8.00 9.32
C GLY A 27 9.29 -9.13 8.62
N ASN A 28 9.75 -10.09 9.43
CA ASN A 28 10.63 -11.18 8.95
C ASN A 28 9.93 -12.19 8.03
N TRP A 29 8.59 -12.20 7.96
CA TRP A 29 7.82 -13.08 7.09
C TRP A 29 8.23 -12.99 5.61
N LYS A 30 8.68 -11.80 5.17
CA LYS A 30 9.19 -11.57 3.81
C LYS A 30 10.41 -12.42 3.44
N ASN A 31 11.17 -12.91 4.42
CA ASN A 31 12.37 -13.71 4.16
C ASN A 31 12.04 -15.11 3.62
N ASN A 32 10.79 -15.54 3.75
CA ASN A 32 10.32 -16.84 3.25
C ASN A 32 9.90 -16.78 1.77
N PHE A 33 9.95 -15.60 1.15
CA PHE A 33 9.42 -15.37 -0.19
C PHE A 33 10.37 -14.55 -1.06
N ASP A 34 10.22 -14.67 -2.37
CA ASP A 34 10.86 -13.75 -3.31
C ASP A 34 10.39 -12.30 -3.07
N LEU A 35 11.29 -11.36 -3.39
CA LEU A 35 11.05 -9.93 -3.21
C LEU A 35 9.88 -9.43 -4.06
N ASN A 36 9.82 -9.80 -5.34
CA ASN A 36 8.74 -9.36 -6.24
C ASN A 36 7.41 -9.97 -5.82
N TYR A 37 7.39 -11.23 -5.39
CA TYR A 37 6.19 -11.86 -4.85
C TYR A 37 5.71 -11.14 -3.59
N THR A 38 6.61 -10.82 -2.65
CA THR A 38 6.27 -10.02 -1.46
C THR A 38 5.69 -8.66 -1.83
N HIS A 39 6.31 -7.95 -2.78
CA HIS A 39 5.80 -6.65 -3.26
C HIS A 39 4.42 -6.77 -3.92
N THR A 40 4.20 -7.85 -4.66
CA THR A 40 2.93 -8.14 -5.32
C THR A 40 1.83 -8.42 -4.30
N LEU A 41 2.09 -9.22 -3.27
CA LEU A 41 1.13 -9.46 -2.18
C LEU A 41 0.70 -8.16 -1.50
N ILE A 42 1.68 -7.29 -1.19
CA ILE A 42 1.42 -5.98 -0.59
C ILE A 42 0.57 -5.12 -1.54
N ALA A 43 0.92 -5.07 -2.83
CA ALA A 43 0.17 -4.29 -3.81
C ALA A 43 -1.29 -4.77 -3.95
N ILE A 44 -1.52 -6.09 -3.99
CA ILE A 44 -2.86 -6.68 -4.03
C ILE A 44 -3.65 -6.30 -2.78
N ALA A 45 -3.05 -6.38 -1.59
CA ALA A 45 -3.71 -6.03 -0.33
C ALA A 45 -4.05 -4.53 -0.22
N LEU A 46 -3.17 -3.66 -0.73
CA LEU A 46 -3.44 -2.23 -0.85
C LEU A 46 -4.61 -1.95 -1.80
N ASN A 47 -4.64 -2.60 -2.96
CA ASN A 47 -5.74 -2.47 -3.92
C ASN A 47 -7.07 -2.98 -3.37
N HIS A 48 -7.05 -4.10 -2.65
CA HIS A 48 -8.22 -4.62 -1.95
C HIS A 48 -8.75 -3.58 -0.96
N SER A 49 -7.86 -2.97 -0.19
CA SER A 49 -8.24 -1.93 0.78
C SER A 49 -8.81 -0.67 0.12
N CYS A 50 -8.29 -0.29 -1.05
CA CYS A 50 -8.87 0.81 -1.82
C CYS A 50 -10.30 0.52 -2.28
N LYS A 51 -10.57 -0.73 -2.67
CA LYS A 51 -11.87 -1.14 -3.20
C LYS A 51 -12.93 -1.34 -2.11
N TYR A 52 -12.55 -1.88 -0.95
CA TYR A 52 -13.51 -2.37 0.04
C TYR A 52 -13.45 -1.65 1.41
N HIS A 53 -12.45 -0.80 1.65
CA HIS A 53 -12.22 -0.20 2.98
C HIS A 53 -12.08 1.32 2.96
N ASP A 54 -12.60 2.00 1.92
CA ASP A 54 -12.53 3.46 1.74
C ASP A 54 -11.11 4.03 1.89
N LEU A 55 -10.09 3.25 1.53
CA LEU A 55 -8.71 3.69 1.55
C LEU A 55 -8.39 4.45 0.26
N ILE A 56 -7.96 5.69 0.38
CA ILE A 56 -7.49 6.48 -0.76
C ILE A 56 -5.98 6.59 -0.66
N ILE A 57 -5.27 6.01 -1.62
CA ILE A 57 -3.81 6.11 -1.71
C ILE A 57 -3.46 7.32 -2.58
N ASN A 58 -2.74 8.29 -2.01
CA ASN A 58 -2.24 9.45 -2.74
C ASN A 58 -0.76 9.30 -3.12
N GLY A 59 -0.02 8.45 -2.41
CA GLY A 59 1.35 8.09 -2.74
C GLY A 59 1.79 6.82 -2.02
N TYR A 60 2.62 6.02 -2.68
CA TYR A 60 3.22 4.82 -2.12
C TYR A 60 4.62 4.54 -2.68
N LEU A 61 5.42 3.83 -1.90
CA LEU A 61 6.66 3.19 -2.34
C LEU A 61 6.86 1.90 -1.55
N ILE A 62 6.88 0.75 -2.23
CA ILE A 62 7.16 -0.55 -1.61
C ILE A 62 8.64 -0.88 -1.86
N THR A 63 9.41 -1.08 -0.79
CA THR A 63 10.83 -1.45 -0.88
C THR A 63 11.06 -2.84 -0.27
N ALA A 64 12.30 -3.33 -0.25
CA ALA A 64 12.64 -4.59 0.40
C ALA A 64 12.50 -4.58 1.94
N LYS A 65 12.41 -3.40 2.56
CA LYS A 65 12.39 -3.23 4.02
C LYS A 65 11.15 -2.54 4.55
N SER A 66 10.60 -1.59 3.79
CA SER A 66 9.51 -0.74 4.25
C SER A 66 8.52 -0.45 3.11
N VAL A 67 7.27 -0.23 3.48
CA VAL A 67 6.23 0.37 2.64
C VAL A 67 6.01 1.80 3.14
N TYR A 68 6.21 2.78 2.27
CA TYR A 68 5.92 4.18 2.55
C TYR A 68 4.56 4.54 1.98
N LEU A 69 3.71 5.17 2.77
CA LEU A 69 2.32 5.44 2.41
C LEU A 69 1.92 6.87 2.76
N VAL A 70 1.25 7.52 1.81
CA VAL A 70 0.49 8.75 2.01
C VAL A 70 -0.95 8.44 1.62
N VAL A 71 -1.82 8.32 2.62
CA VAL A 71 -3.19 7.81 2.45
C VAL A 71 -4.21 8.69 3.14
N LYS A 72 -5.46 8.61 2.66
CA LYS A 72 -6.64 9.18 3.31
C LYS A 72 -7.62 8.06 3.63
N THR A 73 -8.18 8.10 4.83
CA THR A 73 -9.12 7.09 5.32
C THR A 73 -10.09 7.73 6.30
N PRO A 74 -11.32 7.23 6.45
CA PRO A 74 -12.22 7.66 7.51
C PRO A 74 -11.74 7.29 8.92
N GLU A 75 -10.81 6.34 9.04
CA GLU A 75 -10.25 5.90 10.32
C GLU A 75 -9.31 6.99 10.89
N LYS A 76 -9.47 7.30 12.19
CA LYS A 76 -8.59 8.25 12.89
C LYS A 76 -7.17 7.72 13.09
N SER A 77 -7.00 6.40 13.07
CA SER A 77 -5.76 5.70 13.36
C SER A 77 -5.43 4.79 12.17
N ILE A 78 -4.15 4.77 11.80
CA ILE A 78 -3.67 3.98 10.66
C ILE A 78 -3.64 2.49 11.00
N GLU A 79 -3.57 2.15 12.28
CA GLU A 79 -3.53 0.78 12.81
C GLU A 79 -4.77 -0.02 12.43
N ASN A 80 -5.97 0.59 12.46
CA ASN A 80 -7.22 -0.06 12.02
C ASN A 80 -7.25 -0.36 10.52
N VAL A 81 -6.56 0.45 9.72
CA VAL A 81 -6.43 0.20 8.28
C VAL A 81 -5.38 -0.87 8.06
N LEU A 82 -4.30 -0.84 8.83
CA LEU A 82 -3.22 -1.81 8.74
C LEU A 82 -3.70 -3.22 9.05
N SER A 83 -4.49 -3.43 10.11
CA SER A 83 -5.01 -4.76 10.43
C SER A 83 -5.78 -5.38 9.27
N LYS A 84 -6.63 -4.59 8.58
CA LYS A 84 -7.37 -5.04 7.38
C LYS A 84 -6.44 -5.40 6.22
N ILE A 85 -5.33 -4.67 6.05
CA ILE A 85 -4.30 -4.99 5.05
C ILE A 85 -3.60 -6.30 5.42
N GLU A 86 -3.20 -6.47 6.68
CA GLU A 86 -2.53 -7.67 7.19
C GLU A 86 -3.41 -8.91 7.06
N ASP A 87 -4.68 -8.82 7.45
CA ASP A 87 -5.68 -9.87 7.31
C ASP A 87 -5.79 -10.36 5.86
N HIS A 88 -5.78 -9.42 4.91
CA HIS A 88 -5.85 -9.77 3.49
C HIS A 88 -4.57 -10.47 3.01
N ILE A 89 -3.39 -10.04 3.46
CA ILE A 89 -2.12 -10.72 3.14
C ILE A 89 -2.14 -12.14 3.71
N HIS A 90 -2.58 -12.31 4.96
CA HIS A 90 -2.73 -13.64 5.57
C HIS A 90 -3.68 -14.54 4.77
N LEU A 91 -4.78 -13.98 4.25
CA LEU A 91 -5.72 -14.72 3.40
C LEU A 91 -5.06 -15.17 2.08
N LEU A 92 -4.31 -14.28 1.41
CA LEU A 92 -3.60 -14.59 0.17
C LEU A 92 -2.58 -15.73 0.40
N LEU A 93 -1.78 -15.62 1.45
CA LEU A 93 -0.79 -16.64 1.83
C LEU A 93 -1.45 -18.00 2.13
N LYS A 94 -2.60 -18.01 2.81
CA LYS A 94 -3.35 -19.26 3.08
C LYS A 94 -3.92 -19.90 1.81
N ASN A 95 -4.38 -19.09 0.85
CA ASN A 95 -5.00 -19.59 -0.37
C ASN A 95 -3.98 -20.11 -1.38
N ASP A 96 -2.82 -19.48 -1.50
CA ASP A 96 -1.75 -19.94 -2.39
C ASP A 96 -1.22 -21.31 -1.96
N ASN A 97 -1.04 -21.52 -0.64
CA ASN A 97 -0.63 -22.83 -0.09
C ASN A 97 -1.66 -23.94 -0.38
N LYS A 98 -2.96 -23.65 -0.34
CA LYS A 98 -4.01 -24.64 -0.70
C LYS A 98 -4.00 -24.95 -2.20
N THR A 99 -3.69 -23.96 -3.03
CA THR A 99 -3.65 -24.13 -4.49
C THR A 99 -2.42 -24.93 -4.93
N LEU A 100 -1.29 -24.77 -4.23
CA LEU A 100 -0.09 -25.61 -4.39
C LEU A 100 -0.32 -27.06 -3.96
N LYS A 101 -1.06 -27.30 -2.86
CA LYS A 101 -1.43 -28.66 -2.44
C LYS A 101 -2.39 -29.37 -3.40
N ASN A 102 -3.21 -28.63 -4.16
CA ASN A 102 -4.22 -29.21 -5.07
C ASN A 102 -3.75 -29.34 -6.52
N LYS A 103 -2.62 -28.74 -6.90
CA LYS A 103 -2.06 -28.88 -8.25
C LYS A 103 -0.73 -29.61 -8.14
N ASN A 104 -0.72 -30.88 -8.54
CA ASN A 104 0.48 -31.72 -8.72
C ASN A 104 1.41 -31.15 -9.80
N PHE A 105 1.98 -29.97 -9.58
CA PHE A 105 3.13 -29.50 -10.34
C PHE A 105 4.37 -29.97 -9.60
N ASN A 106 5.08 -30.93 -10.21
CA ASN A 106 6.46 -31.30 -9.89
C ASN A 106 7.37 -30.08 -10.09
N ILE A 107 7.36 -29.16 -9.13
CA ILE A 107 8.40 -28.17 -8.94
C ILE A 107 8.98 -28.51 -7.58
N ASP A 108 10.16 -29.12 -7.59
CA ASP A 108 10.92 -29.54 -6.42
C ASP A 108 11.33 -28.29 -5.59
N PHE A 109 10.38 -27.72 -4.86
CA PHE A 109 10.71 -27.10 -3.59
C PHE A 109 10.76 -28.24 -2.58
N ILE A 110 11.93 -28.45 -1.99
CA ILE A 110 12.10 -29.29 -0.81
C ILE A 110 11.20 -28.71 0.29
N LEU A 111 9.96 -29.19 0.35
CA LEU A 111 9.04 -29.01 1.46
C LEU A 111 8.92 -30.38 2.13
N ASP A 112 10.03 -30.83 2.71
CA ASP A 112 9.96 -31.77 3.82
C ASP A 112 9.30 -31.02 4.98
N ASN A 113 8.01 -31.27 5.16
CA ASN A 113 7.28 -31.43 6.41
C ASN A 113 5.86 -30.88 6.29
N GLU A 114 4.90 -31.76 6.56
CA GLU A 114 3.47 -31.45 6.62
C GLU A 114 3.08 -30.52 7.79
N ASP A 115 4.05 -30.08 8.59
CA ASP A 115 3.89 -29.23 9.79
C ASP A 115 4.27 -27.76 9.59
N VAL A 116 4.58 -27.31 8.37
CA VAL A 116 4.93 -25.90 8.12
C VAL A 116 3.66 -25.02 8.06
N PHE A 117 2.87 -25.05 9.14
CA PHE A 117 2.24 -23.82 9.61
C PHE A 117 3.41 -22.91 10.01
N PHE A 118 3.90 -22.10 9.07
CA PHE A 118 4.77 -20.99 9.45
C PHE A 118 3.96 -20.17 10.46
N GLU A 119 4.39 -20.17 11.72
CA GLU A 119 3.96 -19.17 12.69
C GLU A 119 4.48 -17.82 12.20
N ILE A 120 3.78 -17.25 11.22
CA ILE A 120 3.89 -15.83 10.90
C ILE A 120 3.29 -15.13 12.12
N GLN A 121 4.12 -14.95 13.16
CA GLN A 121 3.72 -14.25 14.37
C GLN A 121 3.46 -12.78 14.03
N GLU A 122 2.28 -12.31 14.41
CA GLU A 122 1.81 -10.94 14.21
C GLU A 122 2.68 -9.92 14.95
N PRO A 123 2.81 -8.68 14.45
CA PRO A 123 2.24 -8.11 13.22
C PRO A 123 3.18 -8.23 11.98
N LEU A 124 2.60 -8.26 10.78
CA LEU A 124 3.36 -8.31 9.51
C LEU A 124 4.16 -7.03 9.26
N PHE A 125 3.70 -5.92 9.82
CA PHE A 125 4.36 -4.63 9.74
C PHE A 125 4.54 -3.98 11.11
N LYS A 126 5.61 -3.20 11.24
CA LYS A 126 5.79 -2.24 12.33
C LYS A 126 5.54 -0.83 11.83
N VAL A 127 4.56 -0.15 12.42
CA VAL A 127 4.18 1.24 12.07
C VAL A 127 5.20 2.23 12.63
N SER A 128 5.54 3.22 11.83
CA SER A 128 6.31 4.39 12.24
C SER A 128 5.90 5.61 11.43
N PRO A 129 5.99 6.84 11.96
CA PRO A 129 5.69 8.04 11.20
C PRO A 129 6.69 8.21 10.04
N LEU A 130 6.19 8.60 8.88
CA LEU A 130 7.05 8.93 7.73
C LEU A 130 7.69 10.31 7.96
N LYS A 131 8.99 10.33 8.27
CA LYS A 131 9.75 11.55 8.59
C LYS A 131 10.58 12.12 7.43
N ASN A 132 10.55 11.48 6.26
CA ASN A 132 11.34 11.94 5.12
C ASN A 132 10.55 13.00 4.34
N ASP A 133 10.89 14.26 4.58
CA ASP A 133 10.22 15.42 4.02
C ASP A 133 10.37 15.54 2.50
N ASP A 134 11.41 14.94 1.90
CA ASP A 134 11.58 14.89 0.45
C ASP A 134 10.77 13.73 -0.17
N LEU A 135 10.67 12.60 0.53
CA LEU A 135 10.00 11.41 0.00
C LEU A 135 8.51 11.66 -0.22
N ILE A 136 7.83 12.28 0.74
CA ILE A 136 6.38 12.57 0.67
C ILE A 136 6.01 13.33 -0.60
N PRO A 137 6.61 14.50 -0.92
CA PRO A 137 6.34 15.21 -2.17
C PRO A 137 6.62 14.35 -3.41
N LEU A 138 7.73 13.61 -3.44
CA LEU A 138 8.10 12.80 -4.60
C LEU A 138 7.10 11.68 -4.89
N ILE A 139 6.65 10.94 -3.88
CA ILE A 139 5.67 9.86 -4.07
C ILE A 139 4.23 10.38 -4.26
N THR A 140 3.99 11.67 -4.01
CA THR A 140 2.69 12.31 -4.26
C THR A 140 2.68 13.19 -5.52
N GLY A 141 3.69 13.06 -6.38
CA GLY A 141 3.75 13.73 -7.68
C GLY A 141 4.13 15.22 -7.63
N LYS A 142 4.57 15.72 -6.47
CA LYS A 142 5.07 17.09 -6.34
C LYS A 142 6.52 17.18 -6.79
N LYS A 143 6.85 18.29 -7.46
CA LYS A 143 8.22 18.63 -7.82
C LYS A 143 8.93 19.27 -6.63
N ILE A 144 10.20 18.89 -6.44
CA ILE A 144 11.10 19.51 -5.47
C ILE A 144 12.23 20.19 -6.26
N GLU A 145 12.24 21.51 -6.20
CA GLU A 145 13.24 22.37 -6.83
C GLU A 145 14.00 23.09 -5.73
N LEU A 146 15.31 22.81 -5.63
CA LEU A 146 16.22 23.50 -4.72
C LEU A 146 17.06 24.49 -5.53
N PRO A 147 17.44 25.64 -4.96
CA PRO A 147 18.32 26.61 -5.63
C PRO A 147 19.78 26.11 -5.74
N TYR A 148 20.07 24.93 -5.19
CA TYR A 148 21.38 24.28 -5.22
C TYR A 148 21.22 22.77 -5.48
N TYR A 149 22.32 22.13 -5.88
CA TYR A 149 22.35 20.68 -6.09
C TYR A 149 22.46 19.92 -4.76
N ASP A 150 21.52 19.02 -4.49
CA ASP A 150 21.58 18.09 -3.37
C ASP A 150 21.74 16.65 -3.88
N ARG A 151 22.88 16.03 -3.59
CA ARG A 151 23.20 14.67 -4.02
C ARG A 151 22.22 13.62 -3.49
N ARG A 152 21.71 13.78 -2.26
CA ARG A 152 20.80 12.82 -1.62
C ARG A 152 19.43 12.89 -2.27
N LEU A 153 18.94 14.11 -2.51
CA LEU A 153 17.67 14.32 -3.21
C LEU A 153 17.72 13.76 -4.63
N GLU A 154 18.79 14.00 -5.38
CA GLU A 154 18.91 13.49 -6.75
C GLU A 154 19.03 11.96 -6.81
N ALA A 155 19.68 11.34 -5.82
CA ALA A 155 19.68 9.88 -5.68
C ALA A 155 18.27 9.35 -5.37
N LEU A 156 17.51 10.04 -4.51
CA LEU A 156 16.15 9.67 -4.16
C LEU A 156 15.19 9.78 -5.37
N LYS A 157 15.27 10.87 -6.13
CA LYS A 157 14.52 11.05 -7.40
C LYS A 157 14.79 9.90 -8.38
N LYS A 158 16.07 9.54 -8.57
CA LYS A 158 16.46 8.43 -9.46
C LYS A 158 15.89 7.09 -8.99
N LEU A 159 15.93 6.82 -7.69
CA LEU A 159 15.33 5.62 -7.10
C LEU A 159 13.83 5.57 -7.40
N ILE A 160 13.11 6.65 -7.12
CA ILE A 160 11.65 6.71 -7.23
C ILE A 160 11.17 6.60 -8.68
N HIS A 161 11.78 7.32 -9.62
CA HIS A 161 11.33 7.34 -11.02
C HIS A 161 11.39 5.98 -11.73
N HIS A 162 12.28 5.08 -11.31
CA HIS A 162 12.47 3.78 -11.93
C HIS A 162 11.94 2.62 -11.08
N HIS A 163 11.33 2.91 -9.92
CA HIS A 163 10.89 1.86 -9.00
C HIS A 163 9.52 1.31 -9.41
N PRO A 164 9.39 0.02 -9.80
CA PRO A 164 8.14 -0.54 -10.35
C PRO A 164 6.97 -0.50 -9.36
N PHE A 165 7.27 -0.56 -8.07
CA PHE A 165 6.27 -0.44 -7.00
C PHE A 165 6.28 0.95 -6.35
N CYS A 166 6.12 2.00 -7.15
CA CYS A 166 6.02 3.38 -6.67
C CYS A 166 4.97 4.19 -7.44
N SER A 167 4.21 5.01 -6.71
CA SER A 167 3.19 5.89 -7.28
C SER A 167 3.72 6.98 -8.20
N ALA A 168 5.02 7.28 -8.17
CA ALA A 168 5.61 8.26 -9.09
C ALA A 168 5.42 7.86 -10.56
N ILE A 169 5.28 6.56 -10.84
CA ILE A 169 4.93 6.03 -12.17
C ILE A 169 3.50 6.47 -12.56
N ASP A 170 2.54 6.43 -11.63
CA ASP A 170 1.18 6.91 -11.90
C ASP A 170 1.14 8.41 -12.20
N TYR A 171 1.95 9.21 -11.50
CA TYR A 171 2.08 10.64 -11.77
C TYR A 171 2.83 10.98 -13.05
N SER A 172 3.55 10.03 -13.67
CA SER A 172 4.17 10.22 -14.99
C SER A 172 3.26 9.80 -16.16
N GLY A 173 2.05 9.28 -15.86
CA GLY A 173 1.06 8.84 -16.84
C GLY A 173 1.10 7.36 -17.19
N ALA A 174 2.02 6.59 -16.59
CA ALA A 174 2.01 5.13 -16.67
C ALA A 174 1.07 4.51 -15.61
N ILE A 175 0.79 3.22 -15.72
CA ILE A 175 -0.09 2.51 -14.78
C ILE A 175 0.77 1.76 -13.77
N GLY A 176 0.70 2.14 -12.50
CA GLY A 176 1.36 1.45 -11.39
C GLY A 176 0.60 0.20 -10.91
N PRO A 177 1.25 -0.66 -10.12
CA PRO A 177 0.63 -1.86 -9.54
C PRO A 177 -0.43 -1.58 -8.46
N VAL A 178 -0.50 -0.34 -7.93
CA VAL A 178 -1.46 0.05 -6.89
C VAL A 178 -2.32 1.21 -7.38
N TYR A 179 -3.63 1.16 -7.11
CA TYR A 179 -4.54 2.25 -7.48
C TYR A 179 -4.23 3.52 -6.70
N VAL A 180 -3.91 4.60 -7.41
CA VAL A 180 -3.60 5.92 -6.84
C VAL A 180 -4.67 6.93 -7.22
N THR A 181 -5.14 7.71 -6.23
CA THR A 181 -5.90 8.93 -6.50
C THR A 181 -4.94 10.11 -6.53
N LEU A 182 -4.70 10.63 -7.74
CA LEU A 182 -3.78 11.74 -7.96
C LEU A 182 -4.28 13.00 -7.23
N LEU A 183 -3.37 13.68 -6.54
CA LEU A 183 -3.66 15.00 -5.99
C LEU A 183 -3.79 16.00 -7.14
N LYS A 184 -4.87 16.78 -7.14
CA LYS A 184 -4.96 17.95 -8.03
C LYS A 184 -4.00 19.01 -7.49
N ASN A 185 -3.06 19.43 -8.33
CA ASN A 185 -2.19 20.58 -8.07
C ASN A 185 -2.94 21.89 -8.31
#